data_AF-A0A062WUG8-F1
#
_entry.id   AF-A0A062WUG8-F1
#
_cell.length_a   1.000
_cell.length_b   1.000
_cell.length_c   1.000
_cell.angle_alpha   90.00
_cell.angle_beta   90.00
_cell.angle_gamma   90.00
#
_symmetry.space_group_name_H-M   'P 1'
#
loop_
_entity.id
_entity.type
_entity.pdbx_description
1 polymer ?
#
loop_
_entity_poly.entity_id
_entity_poly.type
_entity_poly.pdbx_seq_one_letter_code
_entity_poly.pdbx_strand_id
1 'polypeptide(L)'
;MNPEGRGPAKPVRVGAGSGTPAWPAGDGAHASRLETVASWAAVFTIVMAAVTLLGWTLDNHVLTSIKPVWPSTKPNGAVCGLLLGFSLWSRLGRRRTAVRAAGQGAAALALAISGLSLVESAVDRNFGIDELLFIDQATASQSHPGRIVPFGAAILALLSLALLLFDTRRWRGRYVAQALVCVAGFISFTVLLSYLYGVDFTSGYTRVAVPAAVATLVLSVGATLARLGYTPLAILASSGAGGGVARQLLPAQGDPQSH
;
A
#
# COMPACT_ATOMS: atom_id res chain seq x y z
N MET A 1 -77.61 31.29 19.85
CA MET A 1 -76.57 32.35 19.83
C MET A 1 -75.27 31.68 20.29
N ASN A 2 -74.28 31.62 19.40
CA ASN A 2 -72.95 30.96 19.55
C ASN A 2 -72.08 31.65 20.65
N PRO A 3 -70.87 31.19 21.05
CA PRO A 3 -70.24 29.85 21.02
C PRO A 3 -69.56 29.41 22.34
N GLU A 4 -69.13 28.16 22.30
CA GLU A 4 -68.10 27.43 23.06
C GLU A 4 -66.91 28.26 23.62
N GLY A 5 -66.68 28.12 24.94
CA GLY A 5 -65.42 28.48 25.59
C GLY A 5 -64.45 27.29 25.62
N ARG A 6 -63.64 27.12 24.58
CA ARG A 6 -62.43 26.26 24.63
C ARG A 6 -61.21 27.12 24.96
N GLY A 7 -60.74 27.05 26.21
CA GLY A 7 -59.41 27.54 26.57
C GLY A 7 -58.32 26.66 25.95
N PRO A 8 -57.15 27.22 25.57
CA PRO A 8 -56.09 26.44 24.95
C PRO A 8 -55.49 25.44 25.96
N ALA A 9 -55.44 24.17 25.58
CA ALA A 9 -54.76 23.11 26.32
C ALA A 9 -53.27 23.45 26.46
N LYS A 10 -52.76 23.44 27.69
CA LYS A 10 -51.32 23.55 27.97
C LYS A 10 -50.58 22.39 27.30
N PRO A 11 -49.49 22.64 26.55
CA PRO A 11 -48.69 21.55 26.02
C PRO A 11 -48.01 20.80 27.17
N VAL A 12 -48.24 19.49 27.22
CA VAL A 12 -47.48 18.55 28.06
C VAL A 12 -46.02 18.66 27.63
N ARG A 13 -45.16 19.20 28.50
CA ARG A 13 -43.72 19.14 28.33
C ARG A 13 -43.30 17.68 28.49
N VAL A 14 -43.13 16.98 27.37
CA VAL A 14 -42.32 15.77 27.33
C VAL A 14 -40.92 16.21 27.70
N GLY A 15 -40.46 15.84 28.89
CA GLY A 15 -39.09 16.05 29.33
C GLY A 15 -38.17 15.42 28.30
N ALA A 16 -37.45 16.25 27.56
CA ALA A 16 -36.29 15.82 26.80
C ALA A 16 -35.27 15.33 27.83
N GLY A 17 -35.31 14.04 28.16
CA GLY A 17 -34.21 13.36 28.79
C GLY A 17 -33.01 13.52 27.88
N SER A 18 -32.12 14.45 28.22
CA SER A 18 -30.81 14.64 27.60
C SER A 18 -29.92 13.45 27.96
N GLY A 19 -30.27 12.28 27.44
CA GLY A 19 -29.43 11.10 27.35
C GLY A 19 -29.03 10.94 25.90
N THR A 20 -28.29 11.89 25.34
CA THR A 20 -27.50 11.59 24.14
C THR A 20 -26.60 10.41 24.53
N PRO A 21 -26.71 9.23 23.89
CA PRO A 21 -25.77 8.15 24.15
C PRO A 21 -24.40 8.71 23.79
N ALA A 22 -23.53 8.86 24.79
CA ALA A 22 -22.14 9.20 24.56
C ALA A 22 -21.52 8.00 23.86
N TRP A 23 -21.52 8.05 22.52
CA TRP A 23 -20.85 7.06 21.69
C TRP A 23 -19.37 7.05 22.07
N PRO A 24 -18.78 5.88 22.35
CA PRO A 24 -17.38 5.81 22.75
C PRO A 24 -16.51 6.33 21.60
N ALA A 25 -15.67 7.32 21.88
CA ALA A 25 -14.72 7.94 20.96
C ALA A 25 -13.61 6.97 20.43
N GLY A 26 -13.81 5.66 20.51
CA GLY A 26 -12.83 4.61 20.18
C GLY A 26 -12.63 4.42 18.68
N ASP A 27 -13.64 4.69 17.84
CA ASP A 27 -13.63 4.30 16.43
C ASP A 27 -12.67 5.14 15.56
N GLY A 28 -12.48 6.42 15.90
CA GLY A 28 -11.51 7.30 15.23
C GLY A 28 -10.04 7.03 15.62
N ALA A 29 -9.81 6.46 16.80
CA ALA A 29 -8.48 6.16 17.30
C ALA A 29 -7.83 4.98 16.54
N HIS A 30 -8.62 3.97 16.14
CA HIS A 30 -8.11 2.85 15.35
C HIS A 30 -7.76 3.25 13.92
N ALA A 31 -8.63 4.01 13.25
CA ALA A 31 -8.37 4.50 11.90
C ALA A 31 -7.13 5.42 11.84
N SER A 32 -6.98 6.32 12.82
CA SER A 32 -5.82 7.21 12.91
C SER A 32 -4.51 6.47 13.24
N ARG A 33 -4.54 5.41 14.05
CA ARG A 33 -3.38 4.54 14.29
C ARG A 33 -2.94 3.81 13.03
N LEU A 34 -3.87 3.23 12.26
CA LEU A 34 -3.56 2.53 11.02
C LEU A 34 -2.96 3.47 9.96
N GLU A 35 -3.48 4.68 9.85
CA GLU A 35 -2.94 5.72 8.97
C GLU A 35 -1.54 6.18 9.41
N THR A 36 -1.30 6.26 10.72
CA THR A 36 0.03 6.56 11.27
C THR A 36 1.04 5.47 10.89
N VAL A 37 0.67 4.20 11.04
CA VAL A 37 1.52 3.07 10.64
C VAL A 37 1.79 3.08 9.13
N ALA A 38 0.77 3.34 8.31
CA ALA A 38 0.96 3.49 6.87
C ALA A 38 1.89 4.66 6.51
N SER A 39 1.84 5.75 7.27
CA SER A 39 2.72 6.91 7.08
C SER A 39 4.16 6.55 7.40
N TRP A 40 4.41 5.83 8.49
CA TRP A 40 5.74 5.32 8.83
C TRP A 40 6.27 4.36 7.79
N ALA A 41 5.42 3.46 7.27
CA ALA A 41 5.81 2.56 6.18
C ALA A 41 6.24 3.33 4.92
N ALA A 42 5.47 4.35 4.51
CA ALA A 42 5.80 5.18 3.37
C ALA A 42 7.12 5.93 3.56
N VAL A 43 7.32 6.55 4.73
CA VAL A 43 8.56 7.27 5.09
C VAL A 43 9.74 6.31 5.13
N PHE A 44 9.58 5.13 5.71
CA PHE A 44 10.62 4.10 5.75
C PHE A 44 11.08 3.71 4.35
N THR A 45 10.14 3.44 3.44
CA THR A 45 10.46 3.11 2.04
C THR A 45 11.20 4.26 1.35
N ILE A 46 10.80 5.51 1.58
CA ILE A 46 11.50 6.69 1.04
C ILE A 46 12.94 6.75 1.56
N VAL A 47 13.14 6.59 2.87
CA VAL A 47 14.47 6.64 3.49
C VAL A 47 15.36 5.51 2.96
N MET A 48 14.87 4.28 2.90
CA MET A 48 15.63 3.14 2.36
C MET A 48 16.06 3.37 0.91
N ALA A 49 15.16 3.93 0.09
CA ALA A 49 15.46 4.23 -1.29
C ALA A 49 16.47 5.39 -1.43
N ALA A 50 16.36 6.44 -0.59
CA ALA A 50 17.35 7.52 -0.54
C ALA A 50 18.73 7.03 -0.08
N VAL A 51 18.80 6.16 0.94
CA VAL A 51 20.04 5.53 1.42
C VAL A 51 20.68 4.70 0.31
N THR A 52 19.87 3.97 -0.46
CA THR A 52 20.37 3.19 -1.60
C THR A 52 20.99 4.08 -2.67
N LEU A 53 20.31 5.19 -3.03
CA LEU A 53 20.86 6.15 -4.00
C LEU A 53 22.14 6.82 -3.48
N LEU A 54 22.19 7.15 -2.18
CA LEU A 54 23.41 7.65 -1.55
C LEU A 54 24.53 6.61 -1.60
N GLY A 55 24.21 5.34 -1.39
CA GLY A 55 25.14 4.22 -1.54
C GLY A 55 25.78 4.16 -2.91
N TRP A 56 24.99 4.39 -3.97
CA TRP A 56 25.51 4.49 -5.34
C TRP A 56 26.35 5.76 -5.57
N THR A 57 25.97 6.91 -5.02
CA THR A 57 26.77 8.15 -5.16
C THR A 57 28.11 8.10 -4.44
N LEU A 58 28.19 7.32 -3.34
CA LEU A 58 29.38 7.17 -2.52
C LEU A 58 30.21 5.93 -2.88
N ASP A 59 29.82 5.20 -3.92
CA ASP A 59 30.40 3.92 -4.33
C ASP A 59 30.52 2.91 -3.15
N ASN A 60 29.52 2.94 -2.25
CA ASN A 60 29.51 2.13 -1.04
C ASN A 60 28.53 0.95 -1.19
N HIS A 61 29.07 -0.22 -1.50
CA HIS A 61 28.33 -1.46 -1.67
C HIS A 61 27.55 -1.91 -0.41
N VAL A 62 28.00 -1.56 0.80
CA VAL A 62 27.29 -1.95 2.02
C VAL A 62 25.90 -1.32 2.10
N LEU A 63 25.77 -0.09 1.62
CA LEU A 63 24.49 0.64 1.63
C LEU A 63 23.49 0.13 0.60
N THR A 64 23.96 -0.58 -0.43
CA THR A 64 23.13 -1.05 -1.55
C THR A 64 22.78 -2.53 -1.48
N SER A 65 23.61 -3.36 -0.83
CA SER A 65 23.42 -4.82 -0.71
C SER A 65 23.45 -5.38 0.72
N ILE A 66 23.76 -4.57 1.76
CA ILE A 66 24.01 -4.97 3.17
C ILE A 66 25.27 -5.83 3.34
N LYS A 67 25.46 -6.84 2.48
CA LYS A 67 26.66 -7.67 2.40
C LYS A 67 27.27 -7.56 1.00
N PRO A 68 28.60 -7.42 0.87
CA PRO A 68 29.25 -7.33 -0.44
C PRO A 68 28.95 -8.50 -1.39
N VAL A 69 28.68 -9.68 -0.84
CA VAL A 69 28.37 -10.91 -1.61
C VAL A 69 26.91 -10.95 -2.10
N TRP A 70 26.04 -10.08 -1.58
CA TRP A 70 24.61 -10.06 -1.92
C TRP A 70 24.32 -9.12 -3.10
N PRO A 71 23.21 -9.37 -3.83
CA PRO A 71 22.77 -8.47 -4.89
C PRO A 71 22.56 -7.05 -4.38
N SER A 72 23.02 -6.07 -5.17
CA SER A 72 22.81 -4.65 -4.93
C SER A 72 21.46 -4.18 -5.49
N THR A 73 20.78 -3.30 -4.76
CA THR A 73 19.57 -2.63 -5.25
C THR A 73 19.96 -1.64 -6.35
N LYS A 74 19.47 -1.83 -7.57
CA LYS A 74 19.79 -0.96 -8.71
C LYS A 74 19.25 0.47 -8.52
N PRO A 75 19.93 1.52 -9.04
CA PRO A 75 19.51 2.91 -8.89
C PRO A 75 18.09 3.15 -9.40
N ASN A 76 17.75 2.60 -10.57
CA ASN A 76 16.41 2.71 -11.16
C ASN A 76 15.34 2.09 -10.27
N GLY A 77 15.66 0.98 -9.61
CA GLY A 77 14.79 0.35 -8.61
C GLY A 77 14.60 1.21 -7.36
N ALA A 78 15.67 1.88 -6.92
CA ALA A 78 15.60 2.82 -5.80
C ALA A 78 14.76 4.06 -6.14
N VAL A 79 14.89 4.61 -7.35
CA VAL A 79 14.01 5.70 -7.83
C VAL A 79 12.54 5.27 -7.82
N CYS A 80 12.22 4.08 -8.32
CA CYS A 80 10.87 3.52 -8.21
C CYS A 80 10.41 3.41 -6.74
N GLY A 81 11.28 2.95 -5.83
CA GLY A 81 11.00 2.91 -4.39
C GLY A 81 10.66 4.28 -3.81
N LEU A 82 11.44 5.32 -4.14
CA LEU A 82 11.16 6.70 -3.74
C LEU A 82 9.80 7.19 -4.26
N LEU A 83 9.53 6.97 -5.55
CA LEU A 83 8.29 7.40 -6.21
C LEU A 83 7.07 6.72 -5.60
N LEU A 84 7.15 5.42 -5.29
CA LEU A 84 6.06 4.66 -4.69
C LEU A 84 5.83 5.01 -3.22
N GLY A 85 6.90 5.22 -2.45
CA GLY A 85 6.81 5.72 -1.08
C GLY A 85 6.17 7.10 -1.02
N PHE A 86 6.58 8.03 -1.89
CA PHE A 86 5.95 9.35 -2.03
C PHE A 86 4.49 9.24 -2.49
N SER A 87 4.20 8.35 -3.43
CA SER A 87 2.83 8.10 -3.91
C SER A 87 1.92 7.66 -2.76
N LEU A 88 2.34 6.70 -1.93
CA LEU A 88 1.56 6.28 -0.77
C LEU A 88 1.41 7.44 0.23
N TRP A 89 2.50 8.10 0.61
CA TRP A 89 2.48 9.22 1.57
C TRP A 89 1.56 10.36 1.14
N SER A 90 1.52 10.68 -0.16
CA SER A 90 0.68 11.74 -0.72
C SER A 90 -0.83 11.46 -0.58
N ARG A 91 -1.21 10.19 -0.42
CA ARG A 91 -2.60 9.74 -0.27
C ARG A 91 -3.05 9.66 1.19
N LEU A 92 -2.12 9.70 2.13
CA LEU A 92 -2.40 9.67 3.56
C LEU A 92 -2.78 11.06 4.05
N GLY A 93 -3.87 11.14 4.81
CA GLY A 93 -4.41 12.34 5.43
C GLY A 93 -5.07 13.32 4.45
N ARG A 94 -5.40 14.49 5.00
CA ARG A 94 -5.94 15.63 4.25
C ARG A 94 -4.81 16.39 3.56
N ARG A 95 -4.38 15.90 2.39
CA ARG A 95 -3.40 16.56 1.52
C ARG A 95 -4.08 17.37 0.42
N ARG A 96 -3.40 18.43 -0.05
CA ARG A 96 -3.85 19.25 -1.18
C ARG A 96 -4.00 18.41 -2.45
N THR A 97 -4.95 18.75 -3.32
CA THR A 97 -5.18 18.04 -4.59
C THR A 97 -3.92 17.95 -5.46
N ALA A 98 -3.11 19.02 -5.49
CA ALA A 98 -1.84 19.04 -6.22
C ALA A 98 -0.84 17.97 -5.72
N VAL A 99 -0.75 17.75 -4.40
CA VAL A 99 0.13 16.74 -3.81
C VAL A 99 -0.33 15.33 -4.16
N ARG A 100 -1.66 15.11 -4.15
CA ARG A 100 -2.26 13.83 -4.59
C ARG A 100 -2.02 13.57 -6.08
N ALA A 101 -2.17 14.59 -6.91
CA ALA A 101 -1.87 14.50 -8.34
C ALA A 101 -0.39 14.20 -8.60
N ALA A 102 0.52 14.85 -7.89
CA ALA A 102 1.95 14.56 -7.96
C ALA A 102 2.25 13.11 -7.55
N GLY A 103 1.61 12.58 -6.49
CA GLY A 103 1.76 11.19 -6.09
C GLY A 103 1.16 10.18 -7.08
N GLN A 104 0.10 10.54 -7.80
CA GLN A 104 -0.41 9.74 -8.92
C GLN A 104 0.58 9.73 -10.09
N GLY A 105 1.14 10.89 -10.44
CA GLY A 105 2.21 11.02 -11.43
C GLY A 105 3.44 10.19 -11.06
N ALA A 106 3.83 10.19 -9.79
CA ALA A 106 4.94 9.38 -9.28
C ALA A 106 4.69 7.86 -9.44
N ALA A 107 3.48 7.38 -9.12
CA ALA A 107 3.12 5.98 -9.36
C ALA A 107 3.06 5.63 -10.86
N ALA A 108 2.60 6.54 -11.71
CA ALA A 108 2.59 6.35 -13.16
C ALA A 108 4.01 6.26 -13.73
N LEU A 109 4.92 7.13 -13.26
CA LEU A 109 6.32 7.10 -13.65
C LEU A 109 7.01 5.82 -13.17
N ALA A 110 6.77 5.40 -11.92
CA ALA A 110 7.28 4.13 -11.41
C ALA A 110 6.77 2.93 -12.21
N LEU A 111 5.50 2.94 -12.64
CA LEU A 111 4.95 1.91 -13.52
C LEU A 111 5.63 1.92 -14.90
N ALA A 112 5.89 3.09 -15.46
CA ALA A 112 6.58 3.21 -16.75
C ALA A 112 8.00 2.65 -16.67
N ILE A 113 8.77 3.02 -15.64
CA ILE A 113 10.15 2.53 -15.45
C ILE A 113 10.15 1.02 -15.25
N SER A 114 9.37 0.50 -14.29
CA SER A 114 9.33 -0.93 -13.98
C SER A 114 8.74 -1.77 -15.11
N GLY A 115 7.72 -1.27 -15.81
CA GLY A 115 7.14 -1.91 -16.99
C GLY A 115 8.12 -1.97 -18.15
N LEU A 116 8.90 -0.90 -18.36
CA LEU A 116 9.92 -0.89 -19.39
C LEU A 116 11.04 -1.88 -19.07
N SER A 117 11.52 -1.94 -17.82
CA SER A 117 12.48 -2.96 -17.36
C SER A 117 11.98 -4.40 -17.54
N LEU A 118 10.67 -4.65 -17.43
CA LEU A 118 10.07 -5.96 -17.75
C LEU A 118 10.10 -6.27 -19.24
N VAL A 119 9.71 -5.31 -20.09
CA VAL A 119 9.76 -5.48 -21.56
C VAL A 119 11.19 -5.73 -22.02
N GLU A 120 12.12 -4.95 -21.48
CA GLU A 120 13.56 -5.07 -21.64
C GLU A 120 14.07 -6.47 -21.31
N SER A 121 13.64 -7.01 -20.18
CA SER A 121 14.00 -8.36 -19.75
C SER A 121 13.37 -9.46 -20.62
N ALA A 122 12.21 -9.19 -21.22
CA ALA A 122 11.50 -10.16 -22.06
C ALA A 122 12.03 -10.19 -23.51
N VAL A 123 12.47 -9.04 -24.03
CA VAL A 123 12.96 -8.87 -25.42
C VAL A 123 14.48 -9.03 -25.49
N ASP A 124 15.17 -9.15 -24.35
CA ASP A 124 16.64 -9.23 -24.23
C ASP A 124 17.35 -8.08 -24.96
N ARG A 125 16.72 -6.89 -24.95
CA ARG A 125 17.22 -5.69 -25.61
C ARG A 125 17.44 -4.60 -24.58
N ASN A 126 18.60 -3.96 -24.63
CA ASN A 126 18.92 -2.81 -23.78
C ASN A 126 18.41 -1.52 -24.45
N PHE A 127 17.47 -0.80 -23.81
CA PHE A 127 17.06 0.53 -24.28
C PHE A 127 17.94 1.64 -23.70
N GLY A 128 18.95 1.30 -22.89
CA GLY A 128 19.93 2.24 -22.34
C GLY A 128 19.42 3.03 -21.13
N ILE A 129 18.27 2.64 -20.57
CA ILE A 129 17.64 3.36 -19.45
C ILE A 129 18.26 2.95 -18.11
N ASP A 130 18.79 1.72 -18.07
CA ASP A 130 19.36 1.08 -16.89
C ASP A 130 20.59 1.78 -16.30
N GLU A 131 21.32 2.57 -17.11
CA GLU A 131 22.55 3.28 -16.70
C GLU A 131 22.47 4.82 -16.87
N LEU A 132 21.28 5.37 -17.12
CA LEU A 132 21.10 6.83 -17.30
C LEU A 132 21.51 7.65 -16.05
N LEU A 133 21.36 7.07 -14.86
CA LEU A 133 21.64 7.73 -13.59
C LEU A 133 23.03 7.39 -13.05
N PHE A 134 23.43 6.13 -13.11
CA PHE A 134 24.73 5.64 -12.64
C PHE A 134 25.18 4.46 -13.49
N ILE A 135 26.49 4.39 -13.77
CA ILE A 135 27.12 3.27 -14.47
C ILE A 135 27.35 2.13 -13.47
N ASP A 136 26.90 0.92 -13.80
CA ASP A 136 26.95 -0.22 -12.89
C ASP A 136 28.21 -1.06 -13.12
N GLN A 137 29.31 -0.68 -12.48
CA GLN A 137 30.58 -1.39 -12.58
C GLN A 137 30.56 -2.78 -11.92
N ALA A 138 29.77 -2.95 -10.86
CA ALA A 138 29.67 -4.23 -10.15
C ALA A 138 29.02 -5.35 -10.98
N THR A 139 28.31 -4.96 -12.03
CA THR A 139 27.56 -5.86 -12.89
C THR A 139 28.04 -5.78 -14.34
N ALA A 140 29.18 -5.13 -14.59
CA ALA A 140 29.74 -4.91 -15.92
C ALA A 140 30.04 -6.19 -16.71
N SER A 141 30.21 -7.33 -16.03
CA SER A 141 30.42 -8.64 -16.64
C SER A 141 29.12 -9.38 -17.00
N GLN A 142 27.96 -8.87 -16.61
CA GLN A 142 26.67 -9.42 -17.02
C GLN A 142 26.22 -8.82 -18.36
N SER A 143 25.38 -9.55 -19.09
CA SER A 143 24.87 -9.12 -20.39
C SER A 143 24.12 -7.77 -20.34
N HIS A 144 23.60 -7.37 -19.16
CA HIS A 144 22.82 -6.15 -18.96
C HIS A 144 23.13 -5.49 -17.60
N PRO A 145 24.19 -4.66 -17.52
CA PRO A 145 24.53 -3.92 -16.30
C PRO A 145 23.44 -2.91 -15.93
N GLY A 146 23.25 -2.62 -14.63
CA GLY A 146 22.28 -1.62 -14.15
C GLY A 146 20.83 -2.08 -14.12
N ARG A 147 20.48 -3.15 -14.84
CA ARG A 147 19.09 -3.59 -15.04
C ARG A 147 18.44 -4.13 -13.76
N ILE A 148 17.20 -3.68 -13.51
CA ILE A 148 16.36 -4.24 -12.44
C ILE A 148 16.06 -5.71 -12.78
N VAL A 149 16.37 -6.63 -11.86
CA VAL A 149 16.04 -8.04 -12.04
C VAL A 149 14.53 -8.23 -12.30
N PRO A 150 14.12 -9.18 -13.17
CA PRO A 150 12.71 -9.31 -13.59
C PRO A 150 11.71 -9.43 -12.44
N PHE A 151 12.07 -10.17 -11.38
CA PHE A 151 11.25 -10.29 -10.18
C PHE A 151 11.08 -8.95 -9.44
N GLY A 152 12.16 -8.17 -9.32
CA GLY A 152 12.11 -6.85 -8.70
C GLY A 152 11.26 -5.88 -9.51
N ALA A 153 11.40 -5.91 -10.84
CA ALA A 153 10.58 -5.10 -11.74
C ALA A 153 9.09 -5.47 -11.66
N ALA A 154 8.77 -6.76 -11.54
CA ALA A 154 7.39 -7.24 -11.35
C ALA A 154 6.78 -6.74 -10.03
N ILE A 155 7.51 -6.82 -8.90
CA ILE A 155 7.05 -6.30 -7.60
C ILE A 155 6.75 -4.79 -7.70
N LEU A 156 7.67 -4.02 -8.29
CA LEU A 156 7.51 -2.59 -8.47
C LEU A 156 6.33 -2.24 -9.39
N ALA A 157 6.15 -2.97 -10.50
CA ALA A 157 5.04 -2.77 -11.42
C ALA A 157 3.68 -3.07 -10.76
N LEU A 158 3.58 -4.18 -10.00
CA LEU A 158 2.39 -4.54 -9.25
C LEU A 158 2.02 -3.47 -8.22
N LEU A 159 2.99 -2.97 -7.46
CA LEU A 159 2.77 -1.90 -6.47
C LEU A 159 2.40 -0.58 -7.15
N SER A 160 3.04 -0.23 -8.27
CA SER A 160 2.74 0.97 -9.04
C SER A 160 1.29 0.95 -9.55
N LEU A 161 0.87 -0.17 -10.13
CA LEU A 161 -0.49 -0.37 -10.62
C LEU A 161 -1.50 -0.34 -9.46
N ALA A 162 -1.20 -1.01 -8.35
CA ALA A 162 -2.05 -1.01 -7.17
C ALA A 162 -2.26 0.41 -6.61
N LEU A 163 -1.19 1.21 -6.59
CA LEU A 163 -1.23 2.60 -6.18
C LEU A 163 -2.00 3.46 -7.20
N LEU A 164 -1.87 3.27 -8.50
CA LEU A 164 -2.72 4.00 -9.48
C LEU A 164 -4.21 3.71 -9.28
N LEU A 165 -4.55 2.47 -8.94
CA LEU A 165 -5.93 2.08 -8.63
C LEU A 165 -6.35 2.46 -7.19
N PHE A 166 -5.49 3.11 -6.40
CA PHE A 166 -5.71 3.31 -4.97
C PHE A 166 -6.99 4.11 -4.68
N ASP A 167 -7.21 5.20 -5.40
CA ASP A 167 -8.32 6.15 -5.20
C ASP A 167 -9.56 5.84 -6.07
N THR A 168 -9.59 4.68 -6.74
CA THR A 168 -10.68 4.34 -7.64
C THR A 168 -12.00 4.15 -6.87
N ARG A 169 -13.06 4.85 -7.30
CA ARG A 169 -14.42 4.75 -6.70
C ARG A 169 -15.13 3.44 -7.02
N ARG A 170 -14.72 2.73 -8.08
CA ARG A 170 -15.31 1.44 -8.49
C ARG A 170 -14.91 0.34 -7.52
N TRP A 171 -15.87 -0.42 -7.01
CA TRP A 171 -15.63 -1.53 -6.07
C TRP A 171 -14.62 -2.55 -6.63
N ARG A 172 -14.76 -2.96 -7.90
CA ARG A 172 -13.82 -3.89 -8.57
C ARG A 172 -12.38 -3.38 -8.55
N GLY A 173 -12.17 -2.09 -8.84
CA GLY A 173 -10.83 -1.48 -8.83
C GLY A 173 -10.19 -1.50 -7.44
N ARG A 174 -11.01 -1.42 -6.37
CA ARG A 174 -10.51 -1.56 -5.00
C ARG A 174 -10.04 -2.98 -4.72
N TYR A 175 -10.81 -4.01 -5.08
CA TYR A 175 -10.38 -5.40 -4.88
C TYR A 175 -9.14 -5.75 -5.70
N VAL A 176 -9.09 -5.31 -6.96
CA VAL A 176 -7.91 -5.52 -7.82
C VAL A 176 -6.67 -4.87 -7.21
N ALA A 177 -6.74 -3.61 -6.81
CA ALA A 177 -5.61 -2.94 -6.16
C ALA A 177 -5.16 -3.67 -4.88
N GLN A 178 -6.10 -4.13 -4.05
CA GLN A 178 -5.77 -4.87 -2.83
C GLN A 178 -5.09 -6.21 -3.16
N ALA A 179 -5.61 -6.94 -4.15
CA ALA A 179 -5.00 -8.18 -4.61
C ALA A 179 -3.57 -7.95 -5.13
N LEU A 180 -3.35 -6.89 -5.93
CA LEU A 180 -2.03 -6.53 -6.43
C LEU A 180 -1.04 -6.21 -5.30
N VAL A 181 -1.45 -5.44 -4.27
CA VAL A 181 -0.61 -5.19 -3.08
C VAL A 181 -0.29 -6.49 -2.35
N CYS A 182 -1.29 -7.36 -2.13
CA CYS A 182 -1.09 -8.62 -1.43
C CYS A 182 -0.14 -9.55 -2.20
N VAL A 183 -0.26 -9.63 -3.52
CA VAL A 183 0.63 -10.42 -4.38
C VAL A 183 2.05 -9.86 -4.32
N ALA A 184 2.23 -8.54 -4.45
CA ALA A 184 3.55 -7.92 -4.35
C ALA A 184 4.20 -8.12 -2.97
N GLY A 185 3.41 -8.03 -1.90
CA GLY A 185 3.85 -8.30 -0.54
C GLY A 185 4.22 -9.77 -0.35
N PHE A 186 3.42 -10.70 -0.89
CA PHE A 186 3.72 -12.13 -0.83
C PHE A 186 5.02 -12.48 -1.56
N ILE A 187 5.24 -11.94 -2.76
CA ILE A 187 6.51 -12.13 -3.49
C ILE A 187 7.68 -11.52 -2.71
N SER A 188 7.52 -10.33 -2.12
CA SER A 188 8.58 -9.72 -1.31
C SER A 188 8.90 -10.57 -0.07
N PHE A 189 7.88 -11.17 0.54
CA PHE A 189 8.04 -12.07 1.68
C PHE A 189 8.76 -13.37 1.30
N THR A 190 8.41 -14.01 0.18
CA THR A 190 9.10 -15.23 -0.27
C THR A 190 10.56 -14.96 -0.61
N VAL A 191 10.89 -13.80 -1.17
CA VAL A 191 12.28 -13.35 -1.34
C VAL A 191 13.00 -13.26 0.01
N LEU A 192 12.41 -12.66 1.04
CA LEU A 192 13.08 -12.58 2.35
C LEU A 192 13.24 -13.96 3.02
N LEU A 193 12.28 -14.87 2.83
CA LEU A 193 12.41 -16.25 3.30
C LEU A 193 13.55 -16.99 2.60
N SER A 194 13.80 -16.71 1.31
CA SER A 194 14.91 -17.29 0.57
C SER A 194 16.26 -16.97 1.22
N TYR A 195 16.44 -15.73 1.66
CA TYR A 195 17.62 -15.29 2.41
C TYR A 195 17.70 -15.89 3.82
N LEU A 196 16.57 -16.04 4.52
CA LEU A 196 16.54 -16.56 5.89
C LEU A 196 16.88 -18.05 5.95
N TYR A 197 16.35 -18.82 5.01
CA TYR A 197 16.56 -20.28 4.94
C TYR A 197 17.76 -20.67 4.08
N GLY A 198 18.43 -19.71 3.43
CA GLY A 198 19.58 -19.96 2.55
C GLY A 198 19.22 -20.77 1.30
N VAL A 199 17.93 -20.85 0.95
CA VAL A 199 17.41 -21.59 -0.20
C VAL A 199 17.17 -20.60 -1.33
N ASP A 200 17.81 -20.85 -2.47
CA ASP A 200 17.68 -19.99 -3.63
C ASP A 200 16.47 -20.38 -4.47
N PHE A 201 15.29 -19.89 -4.10
CA PHE A 201 14.06 -20.10 -4.89
C PHE A 201 14.07 -19.36 -6.23
N THR A 202 14.89 -18.32 -6.32
CA THR A 202 15.10 -17.49 -7.49
C THR A 202 16.48 -17.84 -8.01
N SER A 203 16.64 -18.41 -9.21
CA SER A 203 17.99 -18.63 -9.77
C SER A 203 18.83 -17.36 -9.59
N GLY A 204 20.12 -17.44 -9.26
CA GLY A 204 20.93 -16.28 -8.86
C GLY A 204 20.83 -15.02 -9.75
N TYR A 205 20.46 -15.19 -11.02
CA TYR A 205 20.14 -14.13 -12.00
C TYR A 205 18.84 -13.34 -11.74
N THR A 206 18.01 -13.78 -10.80
CA THR A 206 16.69 -13.21 -10.47
C THR A 206 16.59 -12.74 -9.03
N ARG A 207 17.70 -12.81 -8.28
CA ARG A 207 17.72 -12.56 -6.84
C ARG A 207 17.59 -11.06 -6.56
N VAL A 208 16.49 -10.67 -5.93
CA VAL A 208 16.21 -9.28 -5.52
C VAL A 208 17.05 -8.92 -4.29
N ALA A 209 17.60 -7.71 -4.26
CA ALA A 209 18.39 -7.21 -3.13
C ALA A 209 17.55 -7.12 -1.84
N VAL A 210 18.15 -7.48 -0.69
CA VAL A 210 17.46 -7.49 0.60
C VAL A 210 16.89 -6.11 0.99
N PRO A 211 17.63 -4.99 0.85
CA PRO A 211 17.08 -3.66 1.13
C PRO A 211 15.80 -3.37 0.35
N ALA A 212 15.78 -3.71 -0.95
CA ALA A 212 14.61 -3.54 -1.80
C ALA A 212 13.44 -4.41 -1.35
N ALA A 213 13.67 -5.70 -1.06
CA ALA A 213 12.64 -6.62 -0.62
C ALA A 213 12.00 -6.22 0.71
N VAL A 214 12.80 -5.74 1.67
CA VAL A 214 12.29 -5.18 2.94
C VAL A 214 11.46 -3.93 2.67
N ALA A 215 11.97 -3.00 1.86
CA ALA A 215 11.29 -1.75 1.57
C ALA A 215 9.95 -1.96 0.84
N THR A 216 9.88 -2.89 -0.12
CA THR A 216 8.65 -3.23 -0.85
C THR A 216 7.65 -4.00 0.02
N LEU A 217 8.13 -4.88 0.91
CA LEU A 217 7.26 -5.57 1.87
C LEU A 217 6.62 -4.58 2.85
N VAL A 218 7.43 -3.69 3.45
CA VAL A 218 6.94 -2.65 4.36
C VAL A 218 5.95 -1.73 3.64
N LEU A 219 6.24 -1.32 2.40
CA LEU A 219 5.31 -0.53 1.60
C LEU A 219 3.99 -1.27 1.34
N SER A 220 4.05 -2.57 1.06
CA SER A 220 2.86 -3.41 0.81
C SER A 220 1.96 -3.51 2.05
N VAL A 221 2.57 -3.71 3.22
CA VAL A 221 1.87 -3.69 4.51
C VAL A 221 1.26 -2.32 4.76
N GLY A 222 2.04 -1.24 4.58
CA GLY A 222 1.56 0.13 4.73
C GLY A 222 0.38 0.46 3.83
N ALA A 223 0.43 0.08 2.54
CA ALA A 223 -0.65 0.29 1.58
C ALA A 223 -1.92 -0.50 1.93
N THR A 224 -1.77 -1.70 2.49
CA THR A 224 -2.89 -2.52 2.97
C THR A 224 -3.55 -1.90 4.21
N LEU A 225 -2.75 -1.48 5.19
CA LEU A 225 -3.25 -0.82 6.41
C LEU A 225 -3.89 0.53 6.12
N ALA A 226 -3.31 1.30 5.19
CA ALA A 226 -3.88 2.55 4.70
C ALA A 226 -5.29 2.34 4.17
N ARG A 227 -5.58 1.21 3.51
CA ARG A 227 -6.90 0.89 2.98
C ARG A 227 -7.86 0.33 4.01
N LEU A 228 -7.37 -0.49 4.94
CA LEU A 228 -8.19 -1.04 6.02
C LEU A 228 -8.90 0.06 6.81
N GLY A 229 -8.25 1.20 7.04
CA GLY A 229 -8.87 2.37 7.70
C GLY A 229 -10.08 2.97 6.95
N TYR A 230 -10.23 2.72 5.64
CA TYR A 230 -11.30 3.27 4.79
C TYR A 230 -12.25 2.21 4.19
N THR A 231 -12.06 0.93 4.50
CA THR A 231 -12.87 -0.16 3.90
C THR A 231 -14.15 -0.39 4.71
N PRO A 232 -15.31 -0.68 4.09
CA PRO A 232 -16.53 -1.09 4.81
C PRO A 232 -16.34 -2.32 5.69
N LEU A 233 -15.29 -3.12 5.46
CA LEU A 233 -14.88 -4.21 6.35
C LEU A 233 -14.41 -3.71 7.71
N ALA A 234 -13.88 -2.50 7.85
CA ALA A 234 -13.67 -1.89 9.17
C ALA A 234 -14.99 -1.51 9.86
N ILE A 235 -16.07 -1.33 9.10
CA ILE A 235 -17.44 -1.10 9.61
C ILE A 235 -18.13 -2.43 9.98
N LEU A 236 -17.72 -3.56 9.36
CA LEU A 236 -18.17 -4.91 9.72
C LEU A 236 -17.32 -5.55 10.84
N ALA A 237 -16.03 -5.23 10.88
CA ALA A 237 -15.09 -5.65 11.93
C ALA A 237 -15.10 -4.69 13.14
N SER A 238 -15.66 -3.49 13.00
CA SER A 238 -16.02 -2.69 14.17
C SER A 238 -17.15 -3.38 14.90
N SER A 239 -16.95 -3.65 16.19
CA SER A 239 -17.99 -3.96 17.16
C SER A 239 -18.89 -2.74 17.41
N GLY A 240 -19.43 -2.17 16.34
CA GLY A 240 -20.27 -0.96 16.29
C GLY A 240 -21.37 -1.14 15.23
N ALA A 241 -22.45 -0.37 15.35
CA ALA A 241 -23.80 -0.63 14.81
C ALA A 241 -23.95 -1.04 13.33
N GLY A 242 -22.94 -0.93 12.47
CA GLY A 242 -22.97 -1.48 11.10
C GLY A 242 -22.94 -3.01 11.03
N GLY A 243 -22.28 -3.68 11.98
CA GLY A 243 -22.26 -5.14 12.09
C GLY A 243 -23.55 -5.76 12.62
N GLY A 244 -24.31 -5.01 13.42
CA GLY A 244 -25.60 -5.45 13.98
C GLY A 244 -26.71 -5.53 12.92
N VAL A 245 -26.79 -4.51 12.06
CA VAL A 245 -27.78 -4.47 10.97
C VAL A 245 -27.45 -5.51 9.89
N ALA A 246 -26.16 -5.75 9.61
CA ALA A 246 -25.73 -6.81 8.68
C ALA A 246 -26.03 -8.22 9.23
N ARG A 247 -25.99 -8.44 10.56
CA ARG A 247 -26.42 -9.71 11.17
C ARG A 247 -27.93 -9.89 11.21
N GLN A 248 -28.71 -8.81 11.25
CA GLN A 248 -30.17 -8.87 11.13
C GLN A 248 -30.66 -9.13 9.69
N LEU A 249 -29.80 -8.94 8.69
CA LEU A 249 -30.09 -9.24 7.29
C LEU A 249 -29.57 -10.61 6.85
N LEU A 250 -28.88 -11.36 7.73
CA LEU A 250 -28.68 -12.79 7.54
C LEU A 250 -30.02 -13.48 7.85
N PRO A 251 -30.70 -14.07 6.87
CA PRO A 251 -31.93 -14.79 7.12
C PRO A 251 -31.61 -15.91 8.11
N ALA A 252 -32.35 -15.97 9.20
CA ALA A 252 -32.38 -17.14 10.07
C ALA A 252 -32.72 -18.35 9.19
N GLN A 253 -31.71 -19.16 8.84
CA GLN A 253 -31.96 -20.52 8.40
C GLN A 253 -32.62 -21.22 9.58
N GLY A 254 -33.87 -21.63 9.36
CA GLY A 254 -34.81 -22.03 10.37
C GLY A 254 -34.27 -23.14 11.26
N ASP A 255 -34.59 -23.00 12.54
CA ASP A 255 -34.50 -24.08 13.51
C ASP A 255 -35.61 -25.10 13.18
N PRO A 256 -35.29 -26.34 12.76
CA PRO A 256 -36.29 -27.38 12.71
C PRO A 256 -36.40 -27.94 14.13
N GLN A 257 -37.54 -27.69 14.81
CA GLN A 257 -38.24 -28.62 15.71
C GLN A 257 -39.22 -27.84 16.61
N SER A 258 -40.52 -27.93 16.30
CA SER A 258 -41.59 -28.19 17.30
C SER A 258 -42.96 -28.22 16.60
N HIS A 259 -43.42 -29.40 16.23
CA HIS A 259 -44.77 -29.93 16.51
C HIS A 259 -44.84 -31.40 16.10
#